data_AF-A0A1W2CSN2-F1
#
_entry.id   AF-A0A1W2CSN2-F1
#
_cell.length_a   1.000
_cell.length_b   1.000
_cell.length_c   1.000
_cell.angle_alpha   90.00
_cell.angle_beta   90.00
_cell.angle_gamma   90.00
#
_symmetry.space_group_name_H-M   'P 1'
#
loop_
_entity.id
_entity.type
_entity.pdbx_description
1 polymer ?
#
loop_
_entity_poly.entity_id
_entity_poly.type
_entity_poly.pdbx_seq_one_letter_code
_entity_poly.pdbx_strand_id
1 'polypeptide(L)'
;MPGCELRYTCLMVTKIVARAREVIVLAPKRTLIVVAVLVGVVILYVLGSEKQQQNGGTNNANAPATTACRVAVTADVLNVRAAPDAKSQIVGKFRLNAEADAEKTVQNGFRKLSEGRWVSNDYVKPLQGRDC
;
A
#
# COMPACT_ATOMS: atom_id res chain seq x y z
N MET A 1 38.86 -67.36 1.97
CA MET A 1 37.58 -66.93 2.57
C MET A 1 37.40 -65.44 2.31
N PRO A 2 36.68 -65.03 1.26
CA PRO A 2 36.39 -63.63 0.98
C PRO A 2 34.89 -63.35 1.19
N GLY A 3 34.52 -62.35 1.99
CA GLY A 3 33.11 -62.00 2.10
C GLY A 3 32.82 -60.83 3.03
N CYS A 4 32.08 -59.86 2.49
CA CYS A 4 31.41 -58.72 3.14
C CYS A 4 32.16 -57.39 3.25
N GLU A 5 32.45 -56.72 2.13
CA GLU A 5 32.79 -55.27 2.12
C GLU A 5 32.29 -54.51 0.86
N LEU A 6 31.28 -55.01 0.12
CA LEU A 6 30.83 -54.33 -1.13
C LEU A 6 29.32 -54.18 -1.30
N ARG A 7 28.55 -54.15 -0.20
CA ARG A 7 27.08 -53.95 -0.26
C ARG A 7 26.61 -52.50 -0.06
N TYR A 8 27.47 -51.58 0.38
CA TYR A 8 27.03 -50.23 0.75
C TYR A 8 26.95 -49.22 -0.41
N THR A 9 27.72 -49.41 -1.49
CA THR A 9 27.78 -48.44 -2.59
C THR A 9 26.69 -48.62 -3.64
N CYS A 10 26.09 -49.82 -3.75
CA CYS A 10 25.07 -50.09 -4.77
C CYS A 10 23.67 -49.54 -4.39
N LEU A 11 23.41 -49.26 -3.10
CA LEU A 11 22.12 -48.72 -2.65
C LEU A 11 21.99 -47.20 -2.82
N MET A 12 23.10 -46.48 -3.06
CA MET A 12 23.10 -45.02 -3.21
C MET A 12 22.71 -44.56 -4.63
N VAL A 13 23.01 -45.35 -5.67
CA VAL A 13 22.79 -44.91 -7.06
C VAL A 13 21.32 -45.06 -7.50
N THR A 14 20.55 -45.98 -6.89
CA THR A 14 19.12 -46.16 -7.22
C THR A 14 18.22 -45.05 -6.67
N LYS A 15 18.66 -44.28 -5.66
CA LYS A 15 17.88 -43.15 -5.14
C LYS A 15 17.93 -41.90 -6.02
N ILE A 16 18.87 -41.84 -6.97
CA ILE A 16 19.12 -40.63 -7.78
C ILE A 16 18.20 -40.58 -9.02
N VAL A 17 17.60 -41.69 -9.46
CA VAL A 17 16.84 -41.75 -10.74
C VAL A 17 15.34 -42.06 -10.56
N ALA A 18 14.86 -42.34 -9.35
CA ALA A 18 13.47 -42.76 -9.08
C ALA A 18 12.61 -41.71 -8.34
N ARG A 19 12.82 -40.42 -8.60
CA ARG A 19 11.89 -39.34 -8.20
C ARG A 19 11.52 -38.45 -9.38
N ALA A 20 11.60 -38.99 -10.59
CA ALA A 20 10.86 -38.47 -11.73
C ALA A 20 9.49 -39.16 -11.75
N ARG A 21 8.45 -38.34 -11.75
CA ARG A 21 7.00 -38.65 -11.75
C ARG A 21 6.36 -38.70 -10.37
N GLU A 22 5.28 -37.93 -10.28
CA GLU A 22 4.26 -37.92 -9.22
C GLU A 22 4.49 -36.99 -8.02
N VAL A 23 4.87 -35.75 -8.29
CA VAL A 23 4.38 -34.62 -7.48
C VAL A 23 3.01 -34.20 -8.02
N ILE A 24 2.05 -35.12 -8.05
CA ILE A 24 0.63 -34.75 -8.12
C ILE A 24 0.22 -34.65 -6.68
N VAL A 25 0.46 -33.47 -6.10
CA VAL A 25 -0.01 -33.10 -4.76
C VAL A 25 -1.53 -33.10 -4.83
N LEU A 26 -2.14 -34.28 -4.66
CA LEU A 26 -3.55 -34.44 -4.37
C LEU A 26 -3.76 -34.08 -2.90
N ALA A 27 -3.44 -32.85 -2.55
CA ALA A 27 -3.83 -32.29 -1.27
C ALA A 27 -5.37 -32.18 -1.28
N PRO A 28 -6.06 -32.46 -0.16
CA PRO A 28 -7.51 -32.39 -0.11
C PRO A 28 -7.95 -31.00 -0.57
N LYS A 29 -9.08 -30.88 -1.28
CA LYS A 29 -9.55 -29.62 -1.89
C LYS A 29 -9.42 -28.39 -0.98
N ARG A 30 -9.59 -28.59 0.34
CA ARG A 30 -9.42 -27.56 1.37
C ARG A 30 -7.99 -27.03 1.48
N THR A 31 -6.97 -27.88 1.36
CA THR A 31 -5.56 -27.48 1.39
C THR A 31 -5.17 -26.71 0.13
N LEU A 32 -5.69 -27.09 -1.05
CA LEU A 32 -5.46 -26.32 -2.28
C LEU A 32 -6.08 -24.91 -2.18
N ILE A 33 -7.29 -24.82 -1.61
CA ILE A 33 -7.94 -23.52 -1.38
C ILE A 33 -7.13 -22.68 -0.39
N VAL A 34 -6.67 -23.25 0.73
CA VAL A 34 -5.88 -22.53 1.74
C VAL A 34 -4.55 -22.04 1.17
N VAL A 35 -3.84 -22.86 0.38
CA VAL A 35 -2.59 -22.45 -0.25
C VAL A 35 -2.82 -21.36 -1.29
N ALA A 36 -3.87 -21.48 -2.12
CA ALA A 36 -4.21 -20.45 -3.11
C ALA A 36 -4.59 -19.10 -2.46
N VAL A 37 -5.35 -19.14 -1.36
CA VAL A 37 -5.71 -17.93 -0.60
C VAL A 37 -4.49 -17.31 0.06
N LEU A 38 -3.62 -18.10 0.69
CA LEU A 38 -2.40 -17.59 1.32
C LEU A 38 -1.45 -16.96 0.30
N VAL A 39 -1.24 -17.61 -0.85
CA VAL A 39 -0.44 -17.05 -1.95
C VAL A 39 -1.07 -15.77 -2.50
N GLY A 40 -2.40 -15.74 -2.67
CA GLY A 40 -3.11 -14.54 -3.11
C GLY A 40 -2.98 -13.36 -2.13
N VAL A 41 -3.07 -13.61 -0.82
CA VAL A 41 -2.90 -12.58 0.22
C VAL A 41 -1.47 -12.06 0.26
N VAL A 42 -0.46 -12.93 0.11
CA VAL A 42 0.95 -12.52 0.05
C VAL A 42 1.23 -11.70 -1.22
N ILE A 43 0.68 -12.10 -2.37
CA ILE A 43 0.80 -11.33 -3.63
C ILE A 43 0.14 -9.95 -3.47
N LEU A 44 -1.05 -9.88 -2.88
CA LEU A 44 -1.74 -8.61 -2.60
C LEU A 44 -0.93 -7.72 -1.64
N TYR A 45 -0.25 -8.31 -0.66
CA TYR A 45 0.58 -7.57 0.27
C TYR A 45 1.84 -7.01 -0.41
N VAL A 46 2.56 -7.82 -1.19
CA VAL A 46 3.79 -7.39 -1.89
C VAL A 46 3.48 -6.38 -2.99
N LEU A 47 2.43 -6.58 -3.80
CA LEU A 47 2.00 -5.61 -4.82
C LEU A 47 1.30 -4.38 -4.20
N GLY A 48 0.65 -4.54 -3.05
CA GLY A 48 0.04 -3.44 -2.28
C GLY A 48 1.07 -2.58 -1.53
N SER A 49 2.32 -3.06 -1.41
CA SER A 49 3.42 -2.33 -0.78
C SER A 49 3.96 -1.19 -1.67
N GLU A 50 3.55 -1.11 -2.94
CA GLU A 50 4.08 -0.13 -3.91
C GLU A 50 3.28 1.19 -3.98
N LYS A 51 2.28 1.41 -3.11
CA LYS A 51 1.58 2.71 -3.05
C LYS A 51 2.29 3.76 -2.18
N GLN A 52 3.60 3.94 -2.41
CA GLN A 52 4.31 5.19 -2.07
C GLN A 52 5.27 5.58 -3.22
N GLN A 53 4.68 6.02 -4.32
CA GLN A 53 5.31 6.82 -5.37
C GLN A 53 4.39 8.05 -5.55
N GLN A 54 4.83 9.30 -5.59
CA GLN A 54 6.13 9.85 -5.91
C GLN A 54 6.30 11.22 -5.24
N ASN A 55 7.45 11.37 -4.59
CA ASN A 55 8.06 12.65 -4.27
C ASN A 55 8.58 13.29 -5.58
N GLY A 56 8.29 14.57 -5.79
CA GLY A 56 9.00 15.49 -6.71
C GLY A 56 8.89 15.23 -8.21
N GLY A 57 8.15 16.07 -8.93
CA GLY A 57 8.15 16.08 -10.39
C GLY A 57 7.52 17.32 -10.99
N THR A 58 8.34 18.35 -11.25
CA THR A 58 8.10 19.30 -12.33
C THR A 58 7.87 18.50 -13.61
N ASN A 59 6.78 18.73 -14.35
CA ASN A 59 6.75 18.71 -15.81
C ASN A 59 5.34 19.08 -16.32
N ASN A 60 5.32 20.13 -17.14
CA ASN A 60 4.21 20.51 -17.98
C ASN A 60 3.81 19.35 -18.89
N ALA A 61 2.57 18.89 -18.78
CA ALA A 61 1.91 18.13 -19.84
C ALA A 61 0.43 18.51 -19.86
N ASN A 62 0.08 19.12 -20.98
CA ASN A 62 -1.19 19.71 -21.36
C ASN A 62 -2.28 18.63 -21.45
N ALA A 63 -3.01 18.41 -20.36
CA ALA A 63 -4.28 17.69 -20.33
C ALA A 63 -5.20 18.41 -19.35
N PRO A 64 -6.48 18.68 -19.67
CA PRO A 64 -7.44 19.14 -18.69
C PRO A 64 -7.87 17.93 -17.84
N ALA A 65 -6.91 17.32 -17.14
CA ALA A 65 -7.25 16.57 -15.95
C ALA A 65 -7.83 17.62 -15.00
N THR A 66 -9.10 17.46 -14.64
CA THR A 66 -9.72 18.17 -13.52
C THR A 66 -8.92 17.79 -12.28
N THR A 67 -7.81 18.48 -12.08
CA THR A 67 -6.79 18.05 -11.17
C THR A 67 -7.25 18.52 -9.81
N ALA A 68 -8.08 17.67 -9.18
CA ALA A 68 -8.65 17.93 -7.86
C ALA A 68 -7.55 18.44 -6.94
N CYS A 69 -7.84 19.56 -6.26
CA CYS A 69 -6.89 20.14 -5.35
C CYS A 69 -6.56 19.09 -4.28
N ARG A 70 -5.27 18.83 -4.07
CA ARG A 70 -4.80 17.88 -3.07
C ARG A 70 -3.70 18.52 -2.27
N VAL A 71 -3.79 18.38 -0.97
CA VAL A 71 -2.85 18.99 -0.03
C VAL A 71 -2.20 17.92 0.83
N ALA A 72 -0.92 18.13 1.13
CA ALA A 72 -0.15 17.34 2.07
C ALA A 72 -0.05 18.06 3.42
N VAL A 73 -0.25 17.33 4.50
CA VAL A 73 -0.15 17.83 5.87
C VAL A 73 1.30 17.95 6.29
N THR A 74 1.70 19.13 6.76
CA THR A 74 3.08 19.43 7.20
C THR A 74 3.27 19.39 8.72
N ALA A 75 2.18 19.29 9.49
CA ALA A 75 2.22 19.18 10.95
C ALA A 75 2.17 17.72 11.41
N ASP A 76 2.76 17.41 12.57
CA ASP A 76 2.72 16.08 13.19
C ASP A 76 1.30 15.55 13.38
N VAL A 77 0.42 16.42 13.88
CA VAL A 77 -1.00 16.15 14.07
C VAL A 77 -1.80 17.38 13.68
N LEU A 78 -2.65 17.24 12.65
CA LEU A 78 -3.57 18.27 12.19
C LEU A 78 -5.00 17.87 12.47
N ASN A 79 -5.75 18.73 13.16
CA ASN A 79 -7.15 18.47 13.47
C ASN A 79 -8.05 18.88 12.30
N VAL A 80 -8.94 17.98 11.90
CA VAL A 80 -10.03 18.25 10.97
C VAL A 80 -11.22 18.73 11.78
N ARG A 81 -11.77 19.88 11.41
CA ARG A 81 -12.85 20.55 12.13
C ARG A 81 -14.14 20.56 11.33
N ALA A 82 -15.28 20.60 12.02
CA ALA A 82 -16.60 20.64 11.40
C ALA A 82 -16.88 21.95 10.64
N ALA A 83 -16.28 23.05 11.12
CA ALA A 83 -16.45 24.40 10.59
C ALA A 83 -15.10 25.12 10.48
N PRO A 84 -14.99 26.21 9.68
CA PRO A 84 -13.78 27.03 9.55
C PRO A 84 -13.56 27.93 10.78
N ASP A 85 -13.44 27.30 11.94
CA ASP A 85 -13.24 27.97 13.22
C ASP A 85 -12.35 27.12 14.14
N ALA A 86 -11.38 27.75 14.81
CA ALA A 86 -10.47 27.09 15.75
C ALA A 86 -11.15 26.51 17.01
N LYS A 87 -12.37 26.95 17.32
CA LYS A 87 -13.22 26.47 18.42
C LYS A 87 -14.25 25.43 17.97
N SER A 88 -14.34 25.15 16.67
CA SER A 88 -15.25 24.14 16.13
C SER A 88 -14.86 22.72 16.57
N GLN A 89 -15.85 21.84 16.64
CA GLN A 89 -15.69 20.42 16.95
C GLN A 89 -14.70 19.75 16.00
N ILE A 90 -13.82 18.93 16.57
CA ILE A 90 -12.86 18.11 15.83
C ILE A 90 -13.58 16.85 15.35
N VAL A 91 -13.71 16.67 14.04
CA VAL A 91 -14.35 15.53 13.39
C VAL A 91 -13.34 14.48 12.92
N GLY A 92 -12.05 14.80 12.94
CA GLY A 92 -11.00 13.88 12.55
C GLY A 92 -9.60 14.42 12.82
N LYS A 93 -8.59 13.60 12.54
CA LYS A 93 -7.17 13.95 12.69
C LYS A 93 -6.38 13.40 11.52
N PHE A 94 -5.50 14.23 10.99
CA PHE A 94 -4.46 13.83 10.05
C PHE A 94 -3.10 13.83 10.73
N ARG A 95 -2.20 13.01 10.21
CA ARG A 95 -0.80 12.95 10.64
C ARG A 95 0.10 13.62 9.60
N LEU A 96 1.35 13.86 9.97
CA LEU A 96 2.38 14.33 9.06
C LEU A 96 2.40 13.50 7.76
N ASN A 97 2.56 14.18 6.63
CA ASN A 97 2.56 13.60 5.28
C ASN A 97 1.24 12.92 4.87
N ALA A 98 0.16 13.06 5.64
CA ALA A 98 -1.14 12.65 5.16
C ALA A 98 -1.56 13.55 3.99
N GLU A 99 -2.03 12.92 2.92
CA GLU A 99 -2.61 13.63 1.79
C GLU A 99 -4.13 13.59 1.88
N ALA A 100 -4.77 14.72 1.58
CA ALA A 100 -6.21 14.81 1.53
C ALA A 100 -6.65 15.66 0.33
N ASP A 101 -7.74 15.24 -0.29
CA ASP A 101 -8.42 16.05 -1.28
C ASP A 101 -8.98 17.29 -0.60
N ALA A 102 -8.73 18.43 -1.23
CA ALA A 102 -9.09 19.74 -0.77
C ALA A 102 -9.88 20.48 -1.84
N GLU A 103 -10.58 21.51 -1.40
CA GLU A 103 -11.23 22.47 -2.27
C GLU A 103 -10.37 23.75 -2.32
N LYS A 104 -10.58 24.56 -3.36
CA LYS A 104 -9.96 25.90 -3.47
C LYS A 104 -10.52 26.88 -2.44
N THR A 105 -11.64 26.52 -1.80
CA THR A 105 -12.32 27.34 -0.81
C THR A 105 -11.50 27.44 0.47
N VAL A 106 -11.09 28.67 0.81
CA VAL A 106 -10.46 29.01 2.09
C VAL A 106 -11.33 30.03 2.81
N GLN A 107 -11.67 29.77 4.06
CA GLN A 107 -12.46 30.65 4.93
C GLN A 107 -11.81 30.72 6.30
N ASN A 108 -11.62 31.93 6.85
CA ASN A 108 -11.01 32.17 8.17
C ASN A 108 -9.65 31.49 8.38
N GLY A 109 -8.83 31.34 7.33
CA GLY A 109 -7.56 30.62 7.40
C GLY A 109 -7.69 29.08 7.43
N PHE A 110 -8.91 28.55 7.26
CA PHE A 110 -9.18 27.13 7.09
C PHE A 110 -9.52 26.82 5.65
N ARG A 111 -8.87 25.80 5.09
CA ARG A 111 -9.20 25.23 3.79
C ARG A 111 -10.28 24.16 3.95
N LYS A 112 -11.27 24.18 3.07
CA LYS A 112 -12.29 23.13 2.99
C LYS A 112 -11.68 21.89 2.34
N LEU A 113 -11.87 20.74 2.96
CA LEU A 113 -11.53 19.44 2.39
C LEU A 113 -12.73 18.80 1.71
N SER A 114 -13.83 18.78 2.44
CA SER A 114 -15.12 18.22 2.05
C SER A 114 -16.21 18.84 2.93
N GLU A 115 -17.47 18.49 2.68
CA GLU A 115 -18.59 18.99 3.49
C GLU A 115 -18.37 18.67 4.98
N GLY A 116 -18.43 19.69 5.84
CA GLY A 116 -18.15 19.55 7.27
C GLY A 116 -16.72 19.15 7.64
N ARG A 117 -15.73 19.32 6.74
CA ARG A 117 -14.33 19.00 7.01
C ARG A 117 -13.41 20.14 6.60
N TRP A 118 -12.82 20.78 7.60
CA TRP A 118 -11.96 21.95 7.46
C TRP A 118 -10.62 21.72 8.15
N VAL A 119 -9.55 22.21 7.55
CA VAL A 119 -8.19 22.15 8.12
C VAL A 119 -7.52 23.50 8.02
N SER A 120 -6.65 23.84 8.96
CA SER A 120 -5.91 25.10 8.90
C SER A 120 -4.97 25.10 7.70
N ASN A 121 -5.05 26.17 6.90
CA ASN A 121 -4.29 26.33 5.66
C ASN A 121 -2.78 26.45 5.91
N ASP A 122 -2.37 26.85 7.12
CA ASP A 122 -0.95 27.04 7.48
C ASP A 122 -0.20 25.71 7.63
N TYR A 123 -0.94 24.62 7.89
CA TYR A 123 -0.38 23.28 8.13
C TYR A 123 -0.60 22.32 6.95
N VAL A 124 -0.99 22.86 5.79
CA VAL A 124 -1.20 22.08 4.57
C VAL A 124 -0.51 22.75 3.39
N LYS A 125 0.12 21.95 2.53
CA LYS A 125 0.76 22.43 1.31
C LYS A 125 0.11 21.78 0.10
N PRO A 126 -0.28 22.55 -0.94
CA PRO A 126 -0.71 21.99 -2.21
C PRO A 126 0.36 21.07 -2.79
N LEU A 127 -0.06 19.93 -3.33
CA LEU A 127 0.82 19.09 -4.11
C LEU A 127 1.10 19.76 -5.46
N GLN A 128 2.31 19.57 -5.98
CA GLN A 128 2.74 20.16 -7.25
C GLN A 128 1.87 19.68 -8.41
N GLY A 129 1.56 20.58 -9.34
CA GLY A 129 0.73 20.27 -10.51
C GLY A 129 -0.75 20.04 -10.21
N ARG A 130 -1.24 20.39 -9.01
CA ARG A 130 -2.67 20.35 -8.66
C ARG A 130 -3.29 21.75 -8.76
N ASP A 131 -4.57 21.83 -9.13
CA ASP A 131 -5.29 23.09 -9.24
C ASP A 131 -5.92 23.44 -7.89
N CYS A 132 -5.09 24.06 -7.04
CA CYS A 132 -5.36 24.55 -5.68
C CYS A 132 -5.12 26.07 -5.61
#